data_AF-A0A0N8HZJ8-F1
#
_entry.id   AF-A0A0N8HZJ8-F1
#
_cell.length_a   1.000
_cell.length_b   1.000
_cell.length_c   1.000
_cell.angle_alpha   90.00
_cell.angle_beta   90.00
_cell.angle_gamma   90.00
#
_symmetry.space_group_name_H-M   'P 1'
#
loop_
_entity.id
_entity.type
_entity.pdbx_description
1 polymer ?
#
loop_
_entity_poly.entity_id
_entity_poly.type
_entity_poly.pdbx_seq_one_letter_code
_entity_poly.pdbx_strand_id
1 'polypeptide(L)' 'MGSAGRNQGYRCRDCGTNAPGKTEAQIDRDLERGWYEVPPCARRHIAKPLVRGGFDAPTHPER' A
#
# COMPACT_ATOMS: atom_id res chain seq x y z
N MET A 1 10.15 -14.46 15.40
CA MET A 1 11.29 -15.40 15.34
C MET A 1 12.56 -14.63 15.01
N GLY A 2 13.70 -15.01 15.60
CA GLY A 2 15.01 -14.41 15.30
C GLY A 2 15.79 -15.24 14.28
N SER A 3 16.81 -14.64 13.65
CA SER A 3 17.74 -15.39 12.79
C SER A 3 18.49 -16.45 13.62
N ALA A 4 18.64 -17.66 13.06
CA ALA A 4 19.42 -18.73 13.66
C ALA A 4 20.90 -18.73 13.23
N GLY A 5 21.31 -17.79 12.36
CA GLY A 5 22.67 -17.69 11.82
C GLY A 5 22.69 -17.76 10.29
N ARG A 6 23.87 -17.52 9.69
CA ARG A 6 24.04 -17.57 8.22
C ARG A 6 23.61 -18.94 7.70
N ASN A 7 22.68 -18.96 6.74
CA ASN A 7 22.12 -20.15 6.12
C ASN A 7 21.41 -21.14 7.08
N GLN A 8 20.98 -20.68 8.28
CA GLN A 8 20.33 -21.55 9.28
C GLN A 8 18.84 -21.25 9.51
N GLY A 9 18.25 -20.34 8.75
CA GLY A 9 16.84 -19.96 8.89
C GLY A 9 16.56 -19.14 10.15
N TYR A 10 15.41 -19.39 10.77
CA TYR A 10 14.87 -18.63 11.90
C TYR A 10 14.46 -19.56 13.04
N ARG A 11 14.64 -19.12 14.29
CA ARG A 11 14.26 -19.84 15.51
C ARG A 11 13.55 -18.92 16.49
N CYS A 12 12.57 -19.47 17.23
CA CYS A 12 12.07 -18.87 18.46
C CYS A 12 12.82 -19.43 19.67
N ARG A 13 13.41 -18.57 20.50
CA ARG A 13 14.11 -19.01 21.72
C ARG A 13 13.15 -19.40 22.84
N ASP A 14 11.97 -18.81 22.86
CA ASP A 14 11.01 -19.01 23.96
C ASP A 14 10.22 -20.32 23.82
N CYS A 15 9.88 -20.73 22.59
CA CYS A 15 9.09 -21.95 22.34
C CYS A 15 9.79 -23.00 21.47
N GLY A 16 11.02 -22.76 21.02
CA GLY A 16 11.86 -23.75 20.31
C GLY A 16 11.50 -24.03 18.85
N THR A 17 10.46 -23.39 18.30
CA THR A 17 10.06 -23.55 16.89
C THR A 17 11.11 -22.99 15.92
N ASN A 18 11.20 -23.59 14.73
CA ASN A 18 12.12 -23.19 13.67
C ASN A 18 11.37 -22.98 12.35
N ALA A 19 11.87 -22.07 11.52
CA ALA A 19 11.40 -21.84 10.16
C ALA A 19 12.59 -21.72 9.20
N PRO A 20 12.54 -22.35 8.01
CA PRO A 20 13.66 -22.34 7.07
C PRO A 20 13.90 -20.97 6.43
N GLY A 21 12.88 -20.10 6.38
CA GLY A 21 12.91 -18.82 5.68
C GLY A 21 11.83 -17.85 6.15
N LYS A 22 11.77 -16.69 5.49
CA LYS A 22 10.67 -15.73 5.67
C LYS A 22 9.43 -16.23 4.92
N THR A 23 8.26 -15.85 5.40
CA THR A 23 6.99 -16.13 4.74
C THR A 23 6.59 -14.94 3.89
N GLU A 24 6.15 -15.20 2.66
CA GLU A 24 5.51 -14.19 1.82
C GLU A 24 4.11 -13.91 2.34
N ALA A 25 3.76 -12.63 2.45
CA ALA A 25 2.43 -12.21 2.87
C ALA A 25 1.97 -11.07 1.95
N GLN A 26 0.69 -11.14 1.56
CA GLN A 26 0.04 -9.99 0.95
C GLN A 26 -0.16 -8.91 2.01
N ILE A 27 0.06 -7.66 1.61
CA ILE A 27 -0.12 -6.50 2.48
C ILE A 27 -1.30 -5.71 1.94
N ASP A 28 -2.36 -5.64 2.71
CA ASP A 28 -3.51 -4.79 2.41
C ASP A 28 -3.09 -3.32 2.43
N ARG A 29 -3.63 -2.55 1.48
CA ARG A 29 -3.33 -1.13 1.31
C ARG A 29 -4.59 -0.34 1.58
N ASP A 30 -4.44 0.78 2.30
CA ASP A 30 -5.53 1.73 2.54
C ASP A 30 -5.81 2.63 1.33
N LEU A 31 -5.13 2.40 0.20
CA LEU A 31 -5.25 3.19 -1.01
C LEU A 31 -5.98 2.42 -2.10
N GLU A 32 -7.15 2.93 -2.47
CA GLU A 32 -7.92 2.40 -3.58
C GLU A 32 -7.37 2.88 -4.93
N ARG A 33 -7.60 2.08 -5.97
CA ARG A 33 -7.30 2.48 -7.34
C ARG A 33 -8.35 3.47 -7.83
N GLY A 34 -7.92 4.58 -8.40
CA GLY A 34 -8.81 5.59 -8.94
C GLY A 34 -8.07 6.89 -9.22
N TRP A 35 -8.83 7.87 -9.69
CA TRP A 35 -8.35 9.23 -9.89
C TRP A 35 -8.52 10.04 -8.61
N TYR A 36 -7.45 10.69 -8.17
CA TYR A 36 -7.44 11.63 -7.05
C TYR A 36 -7.05 13.01 -7.57
N GLU A 37 -7.61 14.07 -7.00
CA GLU A 37 -7.25 15.45 -7.34
C GLU A 37 -6.77 16.23 -6.12
N VAL A 38 -6.06 17.32 -6.39
CA VAL A 38 -5.71 18.31 -5.36
C VAL A 38 -6.97 19.05 -4.88
N PRO A 39 -6.96 19.63 -3.67
CA PRO A 39 -8.08 20.45 -3.20
C PRO A 39 -8.35 21.64 -4.12
N PRO A 40 -9.59 22.17 -4.16
CA PRO A 40 -9.95 23.28 -5.03
C PRO A 40 -9.03 24.50 -4.92
N CYS A 41 -8.51 24.79 -3.71
CA CYS A 41 -7.59 25.91 -3.46
C CYS A 41 -6.21 25.75 -4.13
N ALA A 42 -5.80 24.53 -4.46
CA ALA A 42 -4.53 24.21 -5.13
C ALA A 42 -4.71 23.90 -6.62
N ARG A 43 -5.93 24.01 -7.16
CA ARG A 43 -6.22 23.67 -8.55
C ARG A 43 -5.65 24.71 -9.52
N ARG A 44 -4.89 24.26 -10.51
CA ARG A 44 -4.36 25.10 -11.60
C ARG A 44 -5.45 25.45 -12.61
N HIS A 45 -5.31 26.58 -13.30
CA HIS A 45 -6.31 27.09 -14.26
C HIS A 45 -6.70 26.10 -15.38
N ILE A 46 -5.75 25.30 -15.87
CA ILE A 46 -5.98 24.36 -16.99
C ILE A 46 -6.38 22.95 -16.53
N ALA A 47 -6.36 22.66 -15.22
CA ALA A 47 -6.67 21.34 -14.70
C ALA A 47 -8.18 21.10 -14.75
N LYS A 48 -8.63 20.03 -15.41
CA LYS A 48 -10.04 19.62 -15.45
C LYS A 48 -10.42 18.96 -14.11
N PRO A 49 -11.36 19.52 -13.33
CA PRO A 49 -11.84 18.90 -12.10
C PRO A 49 -12.44 17.51 -12.33
N LEU A 50 -12.25 16.58 -11.38
CA LEU A 50 -12.80 15.22 -11.48
C LEU A 50 -14.33 15.19 -11.56
N VAL A 51 -14.99 16.15 -10.90
CA VAL A 51 -16.45 16.32 -10.94
C VAL A 51 -17.02 16.59 -12.34
N ARG A 52 -16.18 16.96 -13.33
CA ARG A 52 -16.60 17.16 -14.73
C ARG A 52 -16.67 15.86 -15.54
N GLY A 53 -16.34 14.72 -14.94
CA GLY A 53 -16.46 13.39 -15.56
C GLY A 53 -15.54 13.14 -16.77
N GLY A 54 -15.72 11.99 -17.42
CA GLY A 54 -14.90 11.53 -18.55
C GLY A 54 -13.59 10.85 -18.13
N PHE A 55 -13.56 10.27 -16.93
CA PHE A 55 -12.46 9.46 -16.41
C PHE A 55 -12.83 7.97 -16.51
N ASP A 56 -11.85 7.12 -16.71
CA ASP A 56 -11.96 5.69 -17.01
C ASP A 56 -11.92 4.78 -15.77
N ALA A 57 -11.89 5.38 -14.58
CA ALA A 57 -11.82 4.69 -13.29
C ALA A 57 -12.64 5.47 -12.24
N PRO A 58 -12.89 4.87 -11.05
CA PRO A 58 -13.50 5.60 -9.94
C PRO A 58 -12.78 6.91 -9.64
N THR A 59 -13.55 7.94 -9.30
CA THR A 59 -13.01 9.26 -8.98
C THR A 59 -13.21 9.54 -7.49
N HIS A 60 -12.17 10.07 -6.86
CA HIS A 60 -12.15 10.53 -5.48
C HIS A 60 -11.96 12.07 -5.51
N PRO A 61 -13.02 12.84 -5.81
CA PRO A 61 -12.94 14.29 -5.87
C PRO A 61 -12.68 14.87 -4.49
N GLU A 62 -11.68 15.73 -4.41
CA GLU A 62 -11.40 16.49 -3.19
C GLU A 62 -12.46 17.59 -3.02
N ARG A 63 -12.87 17.84 -1.78
CA ARG A 63 -13.98 18.76 -1.47
C ARG A 63 -13.51 20.20 -1.32
#